data_AF-A0A5C4T174-F1
#
_entry.id   AF-A0A5C4T174-F1
#
_cell.length_a   1.000
_cell.length_b   1.000
_cell.length_c   1.000
_cell.angle_alpha   90.00
_cell.angle_beta   90.00
_cell.angle_gamma   90.00
#
_symmetry.space_group_name_H-M   'P 1'
#
loop_
_entity.id
_entity.type
_entity.pdbx_description
1 polymer ?
#
loop_
_entity_poly.entity_id
_entity_poly.type
_entity_poly.pdbx_seq_one_letter_code
_entity_poly.pdbx_strand_id
1 'polypeptide(L)'
;MVVCLRLIIWRRSRKMRENDAIYEAAEIIAAPVLALPEQKRVPRGWSAVPIGVTGNELKLKWSGLSLQPFLDNPGMSARLRVSIAVEIREALRVEACLLDSGRRLGIFDIRYAYVFEPFELPLSLAQVKAAIQEGIGLNIVDAEAALWVFDDLAKDDARRFFTPHLMLAEEGGRTEQFRKRLLSLDSLQPFGWFEGCVLDGLYDMRPIAEPGHADQALSGHLRQYFDDEGKLRYEDLMGRPADGRFSGMESTLPVAVVAKRQPDHPVVDQLISYWDANLSAEKGTLSRESAITAEGAYTMGYPMAVIASKRQNEQLARMAVRQALVRRDKLTDGRDLYGIVRESGQREMRNWARSYTWYMLGLVRTWIQLRASRQYAELPGVREIEEEIKRISEVALSRREAGGLWSCFLGEPETGIETSGSAGIAAALALGARHGLLPQASFDIAREALQALERYLTPDGILAGVCQHNCGGLQLQRGGYRVLSQMGMGLMAQLYAAIHSER
;
A
#
# COMPACT_ATOMS: atom_id res chain seq x y z
N MET A 1 26.91 -18.37 54.22
CA MET A 1 25.81 -17.57 54.80
C MET A 1 25.53 -16.42 53.84
N VAL A 2 24.41 -16.56 53.12
CA VAL A 2 23.67 -15.66 52.21
C VAL A 2 24.32 -14.35 51.73
N VAL A 3 24.66 -14.32 50.44
CA VAL A 3 24.81 -13.09 49.64
C VAL A 3 23.45 -12.81 48.99
N CYS A 4 22.78 -11.73 49.42
CA CYS A 4 21.51 -11.28 48.85
C CYS A 4 21.73 -10.51 47.55
N LEU A 5 21.35 -11.10 46.42
CA LEU A 5 21.04 -10.38 45.18
C LEU A 5 19.84 -9.44 45.42
N ARG A 6 20.01 -8.14 45.12
CA ARG A 6 18.88 -7.25 44.84
C ARG A 6 18.68 -7.17 43.33
N LEU A 7 17.71 -7.92 42.83
CA LEU A 7 17.10 -7.68 41.53
C LEU A 7 16.43 -6.30 41.53
N ILE A 8 16.93 -5.38 40.72
CA ILE A 8 16.23 -4.15 40.35
C ILE A 8 15.39 -4.50 39.12
N ILE A 9 14.11 -4.79 39.34
CA ILE A 9 13.10 -4.90 38.29
C ILE A 9 12.80 -3.48 37.81
N TRP A 10 13.33 -3.12 36.66
CA TRP A 10 13.03 -1.85 35.99
C TRP A 10 11.71 -1.98 35.23
N ARG A 11 10.58 -1.80 35.93
CA ARG A 11 9.28 -1.59 35.29
C ARG A 11 9.25 -0.19 34.67
N ARG A 12 9.59 -0.07 33.39
CA ARG A 12 9.22 1.10 32.58
C ARG A 12 7.70 1.11 32.39
N SER A 13 6.96 1.77 33.27
CA SER A 13 5.61 2.23 32.93
C SER A 13 5.74 3.38 31.94
N ARG A 14 5.77 3.07 30.64
CA ARG A 14 5.54 4.08 29.60
C ARG A 14 4.07 4.50 29.79
N LYS A 15 3.82 5.68 30.39
CA LYS A 15 2.49 6.29 30.39
C LYS A 15 2.05 6.31 28.91
N MET A 16 1.05 5.52 28.56
CA MET A 16 0.45 5.60 27.23
C MET A 16 0.00 7.05 27.03
N ARG A 17 0.30 7.61 25.86
CA ARG A 17 -0.26 8.91 25.49
C ARG A 17 -1.77 8.71 25.31
N GLU A 18 -2.56 9.69 25.72
CA GLU A 18 -3.99 9.75 25.36
C GLU A 18 -4.12 9.56 23.83
N ASN A 19 -5.08 8.75 23.38
CA ASN A 19 -5.33 8.37 21.97
C ASN A 19 -4.43 7.30 21.30
N ASP A 20 -3.65 6.49 22.02
CA ASP A 20 -2.91 5.37 21.39
C ASP A 20 -3.81 4.14 21.14
N ALA A 21 -3.82 3.64 19.90
CA ALA A 21 -4.48 2.38 19.57
C ALA A 21 -3.79 1.19 20.26
N ILE A 22 -4.61 0.29 20.82
CA ILE A 22 -4.20 -0.84 21.64
C ILE A 22 -4.47 -2.11 20.86
N TYR A 23 -3.45 -2.97 20.78
CA TYR A 23 -3.50 -4.22 20.03
C TYR A 23 -3.22 -5.36 20.99
N GLU A 24 -4.11 -6.34 21.01
CA GLU A 24 -3.86 -7.61 21.68
C GLU A 24 -3.87 -8.74 20.65
N ALA A 25 -2.68 -9.29 20.39
CA ALA A 25 -2.51 -10.43 19.49
C ALA A 25 -3.21 -11.67 20.05
N ALA A 26 -3.76 -12.47 19.17
CA ALA A 26 -4.34 -13.74 19.50
C ALA A 26 -3.26 -14.79 19.76
N GLU A 27 -3.55 -15.70 20.68
CA GLU A 27 -2.93 -17.02 20.75
C GLU A 27 -3.71 -17.97 19.82
N ILE A 28 -2.98 -18.73 19.00
CA ILE A 28 -3.57 -19.77 18.15
C ILE A 28 -3.65 -21.05 18.97
N ILE A 29 -4.87 -21.47 19.32
CA ILE A 29 -5.09 -22.66 20.14
C ILE A 29 -5.31 -23.92 19.30
N ALA A 30 -5.78 -23.77 18.06
CA ALA A 30 -5.88 -24.82 17.07
C ALA A 30 -5.95 -24.22 15.67
N ALA A 31 -5.35 -24.88 14.69
CA ALA A 31 -5.46 -24.52 13.27
C ALA A 31 -5.53 -25.79 12.41
N PRO A 32 -6.15 -25.71 11.22
CA PRO A 32 -6.09 -26.78 10.24
C PRO A 32 -4.65 -27.11 9.83
N VAL A 33 -4.44 -28.37 9.42
CA VAL A 33 -3.18 -28.79 8.79
C VAL A 33 -3.41 -28.85 7.29
N LEU A 34 -3.04 -27.78 6.58
CA LEU A 34 -3.10 -27.68 5.13
C LEU A 34 -1.73 -27.31 4.57
N ALA A 35 -1.35 -27.94 3.46
CA ALA A 35 -0.15 -27.54 2.72
C ALA A 35 -0.40 -26.20 2.02
N LEU A 36 0.64 -25.36 1.91
CA LEU A 36 0.58 -24.16 1.09
C LEU A 36 0.20 -24.51 -0.36
N PRO A 37 -0.53 -23.62 -1.07
CA PRO A 37 -0.80 -23.81 -2.49
C PRO A 37 0.49 -23.97 -3.28
N GLU A 38 0.45 -24.80 -4.32
CA GLU A 38 1.61 -25.05 -5.17
C GLU A 38 2.21 -23.73 -5.70
N GLN A 39 3.53 -23.64 -5.73
CA GLN A 39 4.29 -22.48 -6.21
C GLN A 39 4.13 -21.19 -5.38
N LYS A 40 3.39 -21.20 -4.27
CA LYS A 40 3.28 -20.05 -3.36
C LYS A 40 4.24 -20.17 -2.18
N ARG A 41 4.63 -19.02 -1.63
CA ARG A 41 5.52 -18.93 -0.46
C ARG A 41 5.02 -17.84 0.49
N VAL A 42 5.19 -18.07 1.79
CA VAL A 42 5.00 -17.03 2.83
C VAL A 42 6.24 -16.12 2.83
N PRO A 43 6.10 -14.79 2.95
CA PRO A 43 7.24 -13.87 2.93
C PRO A 43 8.36 -14.26 3.89
N ARG A 44 9.61 -13.93 3.53
CA ARG A 44 10.81 -14.30 4.30
C ARG A 44 10.71 -13.84 5.76
N GLY A 45 10.89 -14.79 6.67
CA GLY A 45 10.90 -14.50 8.11
C GLY A 45 9.51 -14.30 8.68
N TRP A 46 8.46 -14.60 7.92
CA TRP A 46 7.07 -14.66 8.38
C TRP A 46 6.59 -16.11 8.38
N SER A 47 5.53 -16.35 9.13
CA SER A 47 4.87 -17.64 9.27
C SER A 47 3.36 -17.45 9.18
N ALA A 48 2.65 -18.53 8.83
CA ALA A 48 1.25 -18.48 8.47
C ALA A 48 0.49 -19.70 8.94
N VAL A 49 -0.80 -19.51 9.20
CA VAL A 49 -1.75 -20.58 9.50
C VAL A 49 -2.94 -20.51 8.55
N PRO A 50 -3.50 -21.66 8.14
CA PRO A 50 -4.70 -21.69 7.33
C PRO A 50 -5.96 -21.40 8.14
N ILE A 51 -6.97 -20.86 7.48
CA ILE A 51 -8.37 -20.86 7.86
C ILE A 51 -9.05 -21.89 6.96
N GLY A 52 -9.68 -22.90 7.57
CA GLY A 52 -10.41 -23.95 6.88
C GLY A 52 -11.91 -23.74 6.91
N VAL A 53 -12.66 -24.75 6.46
CA VAL A 53 -14.13 -24.79 6.51
C VAL A 53 -14.64 -25.16 7.91
N THR A 54 -15.95 -25.03 8.14
CA THR A 54 -16.60 -25.41 9.41
C THR A 54 -16.23 -26.82 9.87
N GLY A 55 -15.86 -26.97 11.15
CA GLY A 55 -15.37 -28.23 11.72
C GLY A 55 -13.85 -28.44 11.58
N ASN A 56 -13.20 -27.57 10.82
CA ASN A 56 -11.76 -27.43 10.71
C ASN A 56 -11.41 -25.93 10.70
N GLU A 57 -11.89 -25.22 11.73
CA GLU A 57 -11.69 -23.77 11.86
C GLU A 57 -10.34 -23.39 12.49
N LEU A 58 -9.88 -22.17 12.21
CA LEU A 58 -8.80 -21.54 12.99
C LEU A 58 -9.38 -21.05 14.31
N LYS A 59 -8.80 -21.46 15.44
CA LYS A 59 -9.26 -21.12 16.79
C LYS A 59 -8.26 -20.18 17.46
N LEU A 60 -8.78 -19.07 17.94
CA LEU A 60 -8.03 -17.95 18.51
C LEU A 60 -8.49 -17.64 19.93
N LYS A 61 -7.55 -17.26 20.80
CA LYS A 61 -7.83 -16.82 22.17
C LYS A 61 -7.02 -15.60 22.55
N TRP A 62 -7.52 -14.81 23.51
CA TRP A 62 -6.84 -13.61 24.03
C TRP A 62 -6.74 -13.67 25.55
N SER A 63 -5.72 -13.02 26.11
CA SER A 63 -5.57 -12.91 27.56
C SER A 63 -6.52 -11.87 28.18
N GLY A 64 -6.92 -10.88 27.39
CA GLY A 64 -7.66 -9.68 27.79
C GLY A 64 -6.84 -8.65 28.56
N LEU A 65 -5.59 -8.95 28.94
CA LEU A 65 -4.82 -8.15 29.91
C LEU A 65 -4.53 -6.73 29.40
N SER A 66 -4.34 -6.55 28.09
CA SER A 66 -4.03 -5.24 27.52
C SER A 66 -5.29 -4.41 27.29
N LEU A 67 -6.42 -5.08 27.04
CA LEU A 67 -7.69 -4.42 26.72
C LEU A 67 -8.53 -4.12 27.97
N GLN A 68 -8.36 -4.87 29.06
CA GLN A 68 -9.19 -4.79 30.27
C GLN A 68 -9.46 -3.37 30.78
N PRO A 69 -8.48 -2.43 30.83
CA PRO A 69 -8.72 -1.08 31.32
C PRO A 69 -9.69 -0.25 30.46
N PHE A 70 -10.00 -0.70 29.23
CA PHE A 70 -10.73 0.07 28.22
C PHE A 70 -12.09 -0.55 27.85
N LEU A 71 -12.38 -1.76 28.30
CA LEU A 71 -13.59 -2.51 27.91
C LEU A 71 -14.91 -1.89 28.42
N ASP A 72 -14.83 -0.97 29.39
CA ASP A 72 -15.97 -0.24 29.93
C ASP A 72 -16.06 1.21 29.42
N ASN A 73 -15.13 1.64 28.56
CA ASN A 73 -15.15 2.98 27.97
C ASN A 73 -15.97 2.99 26.67
N PRO A 74 -17.18 3.57 26.65
CA PRO A 74 -18.03 3.59 25.46
C PRO A 74 -17.46 4.43 24.30
N GLY A 75 -16.42 5.25 24.54
CA GLY A 75 -15.72 6.01 23.51
C GLY A 75 -14.71 5.19 22.69
N MET A 76 -14.56 3.89 22.97
CA MET A 76 -13.65 3.01 22.24
C MET A 76 -14.34 2.37 21.04
N SER A 77 -13.70 2.46 19.88
CA SER A 77 -14.00 1.61 18.72
C SER A 77 -13.24 0.29 18.85
N ALA A 78 -13.92 -0.83 18.61
CA ALA A 78 -13.31 -2.16 18.62
C ALA A 78 -13.35 -2.84 17.25
N ARG A 79 -12.27 -3.56 16.94
CA ARG A 79 -12.11 -4.35 15.71
C ARG A 79 -11.47 -5.70 16.02
N LEU A 80 -11.88 -6.73 15.29
CA LEU A 80 -11.09 -7.93 15.05
C LEU A 80 -10.41 -7.78 13.69
N ARG A 81 -9.11 -8.07 13.60
CA ARG A 81 -8.37 -8.02 12.34
C ARG A 81 -7.59 -9.28 12.07
N VAL A 82 -7.47 -9.59 10.78
CA VAL A 82 -6.59 -10.60 10.22
C VAL A 82 -5.86 -10.01 9.03
N SER A 83 -4.63 -10.43 8.78
CA SER A 83 -3.88 -10.04 7.59
C SER A 83 -3.47 -11.25 6.77
N ILE A 84 -3.52 -11.08 5.45
CA ILE A 84 -3.30 -12.16 4.49
C ILE A 84 -1.81 -12.48 4.40
N ALA A 85 -1.45 -13.75 4.57
CA ALA A 85 -0.07 -14.23 4.44
C ALA A 85 0.25 -14.82 3.07
N VAL A 86 -0.78 -15.25 2.33
CA VAL A 86 -0.65 -15.83 1.00
C VAL A 86 -1.74 -15.23 0.11
N GLU A 87 -1.35 -14.70 -1.03
CA GLU A 87 -2.26 -14.10 -2.02
C GLU A 87 -3.35 -15.09 -2.47
N ILE A 88 -4.54 -14.59 -2.76
CA ILE A 88 -5.67 -15.37 -3.30
C ILE A 88 -6.29 -14.67 -4.53
N ARG A 89 -6.85 -15.45 -5.45
CA ARG A 89 -7.51 -14.97 -6.70
C ARG A 89 -9.02 -15.24 -6.72
N GLU A 90 -9.61 -15.40 -5.55
CA GLU A 90 -11.01 -15.76 -5.38
C GLU A 90 -11.70 -14.84 -4.37
N ALA A 91 -13.02 -14.93 -4.31
CA ALA A 91 -13.86 -14.23 -3.35
C ALA A 91 -14.31 -15.21 -2.27
N LEU A 92 -13.92 -14.96 -1.03
CA LEU A 92 -14.18 -15.80 0.12
C LEU A 92 -14.96 -15.04 1.18
N ARG A 93 -15.83 -15.76 1.88
CA ARG A 93 -16.46 -15.28 3.11
C ARG A 93 -15.92 -16.07 4.29
N VAL A 94 -15.37 -15.36 5.27
CA VAL A 94 -14.88 -15.96 6.53
C VAL A 94 -15.81 -15.54 7.65
N GLU A 95 -16.52 -16.50 8.24
CA GLU A 95 -17.37 -16.26 9.40
C GLU A 95 -16.54 -16.29 10.68
N ALA A 96 -16.85 -15.38 11.59
CA ALA A 96 -16.27 -15.33 12.94
C ALA A 96 -17.36 -15.68 13.96
N CYS A 97 -17.12 -16.71 14.77
CA CYS A 97 -18.04 -17.21 15.78
C CYS A 97 -17.33 -17.38 17.13
N LEU A 98 -18.04 -17.19 18.23
CA LEU A 98 -17.51 -17.52 19.56
C LEU A 98 -17.42 -19.04 19.72
N LEU A 99 -16.32 -19.53 20.30
CA LEU A 99 -16.05 -20.98 20.34
C LEU A 99 -17.01 -21.74 21.27
N ASP A 100 -17.40 -21.15 22.40
CA ASP A 100 -18.21 -21.85 23.40
C ASP A 100 -19.71 -21.72 23.10
N SER A 101 -20.20 -20.50 22.87
CA SER A 101 -21.63 -20.25 22.60
C SER A 101 -22.04 -20.51 21.15
N GLY A 102 -21.09 -20.61 20.21
CA GLY A 102 -21.37 -20.65 18.78
C GLY A 102 -21.98 -19.36 18.22
N ARG A 103 -22.09 -18.29 19.03
CA ARG A 103 -22.71 -17.04 18.60
C ARG A 103 -21.86 -16.37 17.53
N ARG A 104 -22.50 -16.06 16.39
CA ARG A 104 -21.88 -15.34 15.29
C ARG A 104 -21.54 -13.89 15.67
N LEU A 105 -20.31 -13.48 15.37
CA LEU A 105 -19.83 -12.11 15.51
C LEU A 105 -19.95 -11.33 14.20
N GLY A 106 -19.71 -11.98 13.06
CA GLY A 106 -19.79 -11.34 11.75
C GLY A 106 -19.13 -12.16 10.64
N ILE A 107 -18.96 -11.53 9.47
CA ILE A 107 -18.30 -12.13 8.29
C ILE A 107 -17.28 -11.13 7.73
N PHE A 108 -16.08 -11.61 7.43
CA PHE A 108 -15.15 -10.93 6.54
C PHE A 108 -15.49 -11.28 5.09
N ASP A 109 -15.61 -10.26 4.24
CA ASP A 109 -15.72 -10.39 2.78
C ASP A 109 -14.34 -10.13 2.16
N ILE A 110 -13.63 -11.21 1.82
CA ILE A 110 -12.23 -11.20 1.40
C ILE A 110 -12.16 -11.57 -0.07
N ARG A 111 -11.82 -10.62 -0.94
CA ARG A 111 -11.80 -10.85 -2.39
C ARG A 111 -10.46 -10.48 -2.97
N TYR A 112 -9.84 -11.40 -3.73
CA TYR A 112 -8.63 -11.12 -4.50
C TYR A 112 -7.48 -10.52 -3.67
N ALA A 113 -7.35 -10.99 -2.44
CA ALA A 113 -6.49 -10.36 -1.45
C ALA A 113 -5.01 -10.64 -1.70
N TYR A 114 -4.18 -9.63 -1.50
CA TYR A 114 -2.72 -9.72 -1.60
C TYR A 114 -2.08 -9.85 -0.22
N VAL A 115 -0.82 -10.29 -0.19
CA VAL A 115 -0.07 -10.47 1.06
C VAL A 115 0.05 -9.14 1.83
N PHE A 116 -0.01 -9.18 3.16
CA PHE A 116 -0.05 -8.03 4.08
C PHE A 116 -1.35 -7.21 4.08
N GLU A 117 -2.33 -7.53 3.24
CA GLU A 117 -3.62 -6.83 3.24
C GLU A 117 -4.40 -7.13 4.53
N PRO A 118 -4.82 -6.10 5.29
CA PRO A 118 -5.61 -6.29 6.49
C PRO A 118 -7.11 -6.28 6.18
N PHE A 119 -7.84 -7.21 6.80
CA PHE A 119 -9.29 -7.27 6.82
C PHE A 119 -9.80 -7.08 8.24
N GLU A 120 -10.90 -6.35 8.40
CA GLU A 120 -11.44 -6.02 9.71
C GLU A 120 -12.93 -6.35 9.85
N LEU A 121 -13.30 -6.71 11.07
CA LEU A 121 -14.67 -6.87 11.52
C LEU A 121 -14.91 -5.91 12.69
N PRO A 122 -15.79 -4.91 12.54
CA PRO A 122 -16.28 -4.09 13.64
C PRO A 122 -16.92 -4.95 14.74
N LEU A 123 -16.53 -4.71 15.98
CA LEU A 123 -17.11 -5.37 17.16
C LEU A 123 -17.64 -4.33 18.13
N SER A 124 -18.68 -4.68 18.87
CA SER A 124 -19.06 -3.99 20.10
C SER A 124 -18.14 -4.40 21.26
N LEU A 125 -18.02 -3.56 22.29
CA LEU A 125 -17.24 -3.92 23.49
C LEU A 125 -17.78 -5.18 24.19
N ALA A 126 -19.09 -5.43 24.12
CA ALA A 126 -19.69 -6.66 24.62
C ALA A 126 -19.22 -7.90 23.84
N GLN A 127 -19.07 -7.79 22.52
CA GLN A 127 -18.50 -8.86 21.70
C GLN A 127 -17.01 -9.06 21.99
N VAL A 128 -16.24 -7.98 22.23
CA VAL A 128 -14.82 -8.09 22.65
C VAL A 128 -14.69 -8.83 23.98
N LYS A 129 -15.51 -8.48 24.97
CA LYS A 129 -15.54 -9.18 26.28
C LYS A 129 -15.83 -10.68 26.10
N ALA A 130 -16.80 -11.02 25.27
CA ALA A 130 -17.13 -12.41 24.98
C ALA A 130 -16.01 -13.13 24.20
N ALA A 131 -15.37 -12.46 23.24
CA ALA A 131 -14.22 -13.00 22.51
C ALA A 131 -13.03 -13.32 23.41
N ILE A 132 -12.77 -12.49 24.44
CA ILE A 132 -11.73 -12.76 25.44
C ILE A 132 -12.09 -14.00 26.29
N GLN A 133 -13.37 -14.13 26.68
CA GLN A 133 -13.84 -15.22 27.53
C GLN A 133 -13.87 -16.56 26.80
N GLU A 134 -14.49 -16.59 25.61
CA GLU A 134 -14.80 -17.81 24.87
C GLU A 134 -13.75 -18.13 23.79
N GLY A 135 -13.02 -17.12 23.31
CA GLY A 135 -12.24 -17.23 22.07
C GLY A 135 -13.09 -17.11 20.81
N ILE A 136 -12.44 -17.10 19.65
CA ILE A 136 -13.08 -16.98 18.34
C ILE A 136 -12.64 -18.12 17.43
N GLY A 137 -13.59 -18.73 16.74
CA GLY A 137 -13.38 -19.59 15.58
C GLY A 137 -13.55 -18.78 14.29
N LEU A 138 -12.64 -18.97 13.34
CA LEU A 138 -12.71 -18.43 11.98
C LEU A 138 -12.86 -19.59 10.99
N ASN A 139 -13.92 -19.57 10.19
CA ASN A 139 -14.20 -20.59 9.19
C ASN A 139 -14.63 -19.98 7.86
N ILE A 140 -14.17 -20.58 6.77
CA ILE A 140 -14.64 -20.24 5.42
C ILE A 140 -16.04 -20.83 5.23
N VAL A 141 -16.97 -20.01 4.75
CA VAL A 141 -18.37 -20.39 4.51
C VAL A 141 -18.50 -21.20 3.22
N ASP A 142 -17.68 -20.90 2.23
CA ASP A 142 -17.71 -21.53 0.92
C ASP A 142 -16.89 -22.84 0.94
N ALA A 143 -17.49 -23.95 0.47
CA ALA A 143 -16.86 -25.27 0.53
C ALA A 143 -15.64 -25.35 -0.41
N GLU A 144 -14.57 -26.02 0.04
CA GLU A 144 -13.32 -26.33 -0.70
C GLU A 144 -12.25 -25.22 -0.81
N ALA A 145 -12.46 -24.05 -0.22
CA ALA A 145 -11.44 -23.00 -0.21
C ALA A 145 -10.52 -23.06 1.04
N ALA A 146 -9.33 -22.47 0.91
CA ALA A 146 -8.39 -22.26 2.00
C ALA A 146 -7.79 -20.86 1.92
N LEU A 147 -7.62 -20.24 3.08
CA LEU A 147 -7.06 -18.89 3.23
C LEU A 147 -5.92 -18.94 4.23
N TRP A 148 -4.77 -18.34 3.91
CA TRP A 148 -3.66 -18.26 4.86
C TRP A 148 -3.53 -16.85 5.41
N VAL A 149 -3.54 -16.75 6.72
CA VAL A 149 -3.29 -15.52 7.47
C VAL A 149 -1.97 -15.65 8.22
N PHE A 150 -1.37 -14.53 8.62
CA PHE A 150 -0.19 -14.60 9.47
C PHE A 150 -0.54 -15.24 10.82
N ASP A 151 0.44 -15.90 11.44
CA ASP A 151 0.26 -16.54 12.74
C ASP A 151 0.60 -15.58 13.91
N ASP A 152 1.06 -16.10 15.04
CA ASP A 152 1.50 -15.27 16.18
C ASP A 152 2.87 -14.60 15.96
N LEU A 153 3.55 -14.94 14.85
CA LEU A 153 4.85 -14.44 14.42
C LEU A 153 5.91 -14.47 15.54
N ALA A 154 5.90 -15.56 16.33
CA ALA A 154 6.78 -15.73 17.49
C ALA A 154 6.72 -14.55 18.49
N LYS A 155 5.59 -13.85 18.54
CA LYS A 155 5.33 -12.68 19.39
C LYS A 155 6.29 -11.51 19.13
N ASP A 156 6.73 -11.33 17.87
CA ASP A 156 7.46 -10.14 17.45
C ASP A 156 6.54 -8.90 17.48
N ASP A 157 6.72 -8.06 18.51
CA ASP A 157 5.97 -6.82 18.71
C ASP A 157 6.00 -5.89 17.48
N ALA A 158 7.08 -5.91 16.69
CA ALA A 158 7.21 -5.07 15.50
C ALA A 158 6.31 -5.53 14.33
N ARG A 159 5.76 -6.74 14.41
CA ARG A 159 4.89 -7.35 13.38
C ARG A 159 3.49 -7.65 13.88
N ARG A 160 3.20 -7.32 15.14
CA ARG A 160 1.92 -7.56 15.81
C ARG A 160 0.72 -7.11 15.00
N PHE A 161 0.83 -6.03 14.23
CA PHE A 161 -0.24 -5.54 13.37
C PHE A 161 -0.77 -6.57 12.38
N PHE A 162 0.08 -7.47 11.86
CA PHE A 162 -0.33 -8.46 10.88
C PHE A 162 -0.86 -9.77 11.50
N THR A 163 -0.58 -10.00 12.78
CA THR A 163 -1.12 -11.16 13.50
C THR A 163 -2.63 -10.99 13.70
N PRO A 164 -3.42 -12.07 13.81
CA PRO A 164 -4.82 -11.98 14.21
C PRO A 164 -4.91 -11.26 15.56
N HIS A 165 -5.65 -10.16 15.64
CA HIS A 165 -5.67 -9.35 16.85
C HIS A 165 -7.00 -8.65 17.10
N LEU A 166 -7.24 -8.36 18.38
CA LEU A 166 -8.26 -7.41 18.80
C LEU A 166 -7.61 -6.03 18.91
N MET A 167 -8.26 -5.02 18.35
CA MET A 167 -7.84 -3.63 18.42
C MET A 167 -8.91 -2.78 19.10
N LEU A 168 -8.48 -1.95 20.06
CA LEU A 168 -9.28 -0.88 20.65
C LEU A 168 -8.60 0.46 20.39
N ALA A 169 -9.36 1.45 19.94
CA ALA A 169 -8.86 2.80 19.76
C ALA A 169 -9.97 3.83 20.00
N GLU A 170 -9.61 4.98 20.54
CA GLU A 170 -10.48 6.14 20.63
C GLU A 170 -10.71 6.72 19.22
N GLU A 171 -11.83 7.40 18.99
CA GLU A 171 -12.14 7.92 17.65
C GLU A 171 -11.26 9.12 17.22
N GLY A 172 -10.54 9.73 18.17
CA GLY A 172 -9.64 10.86 17.96
C GLY A 172 -8.22 10.47 17.51
N GLY A 173 -7.48 11.42 16.95
CA GLY A 173 -6.04 11.25 16.68
C GLY A 173 -5.68 10.38 15.47
N ARG A 174 -6.63 10.10 14.56
CA ARG A 174 -6.43 9.20 13.41
C ARG A 174 -5.24 9.59 12.52
N THR A 175 -5.01 10.88 12.29
CA THR A 175 -3.85 11.38 11.52
C THR A 175 -2.52 11.07 12.22
N GLU A 176 -2.46 11.17 13.55
CA GLU A 176 -1.26 10.82 14.31
C GLU A 176 -1.02 9.31 14.29
N GLN A 177 -2.09 8.51 14.42
CA GLN A 177 -1.99 7.06 14.25
C GLN A 177 -1.56 6.69 12.83
N PHE A 178 -2.06 7.37 11.80
CA PHE A 178 -1.64 7.19 10.42
C PHE A 178 -0.13 7.39 10.27
N ARG A 179 0.41 8.49 10.80
CA ARG A 179 1.86 8.75 10.77
C ARG A 179 2.64 7.67 11.50
N LYS A 180 2.15 7.22 12.65
CA LYS A 180 2.78 6.16 13.46
C LYS A 180 2.82 4.81 12.72
N ARG A 181 1.73 4.41 12.07
CA ARG A 181 1.63 3.17 11.28
C ARG A 181 2.45 3.25 9.99
N LEU A 182 2.40 4.39 9.31
CA LEU A 182 3.19 4.63 8.12
C LEU A 182 4.69 4.55 8.43
N LEU A 183 5.16 5.19 9.51
CA LEU A 183 6.58 5.22 9.90
C LEU A 183 7.02 3.94 10.67
N SER A 184 6.38 2.81 10.40
CA SER A 184 6.71 1.50 10.98
C SER A 184 6.46 0.39 9.96
N LEU A 185 6.83 -0.85 10.33
CA LEU A 185 6.53 -2.04 9.54
C LEU A 185 5.03 -2.32 9.39
N ASP A 186 4.15 -1.64 10.14
CA ASP A 186 2.70 -1.79 10.01
C ASP A 186 2.21 -1.38 8.60
N SER A 187 3.02 -0.59 7.88
CA SER A 187 2.77 -0.18 6.50
C SER A 187 3.36 -1.10 5.42
N LEU A 188 3.98 -2.21 5.79
CA LEU A 188 4.65 -3.12 4.86
C LEU A 188 3.67 -3.67 3.81
N GLN A 189 4.14 -3.76 2.57
CA GLN A 189 3.38 -4.20 1.40
C GLN A 189 4.21 -5.13 0.52
N PRO A 190 3.63 -5.99 -0.33
CA PRO A 190 4.39 -6.86 -1.21
C PRO A 190 5.34 -6.08 -2.13
N PHE A 191 6.53 -6.62 -2.37
CA PHE A 191 7.51 -5.97 -3.23
C PHE A 191 6.96 -5.77 -4.64
N GLY A 192 7.06 -4.54 -5.11
CA GLY A 192 6.51 -4.08 -6.37
C GLY A 192 5.86 -2.72 -6.21
N TRP A 193 4.87 -2.39 -7.03
CA TRP A 193 4.26 -1.07 -7.00
C TRP A 193 3.53 -0.80 -5.69
N PHE A 194 3.01 -1.83 -5.00
CA PHE A 194 2.42 -1.70 -3.67
C PHE A 194 3.44 -1.14 -2.67
N GLU A 195 4.56 -1.84 -2.46
CA GLU A 195 5.64 -1.38 -1.58
C GLU A 195 6.30 -0.11 -2.09
N GLY A 196 6.44 0.06 -3.41
CA GLY A 196 6.99 1.26 -4.01
C GLY A 196 6.23 2.53 -3.65
N CYS A 197 4.89 2.48 -3.56
CA CYS A 197 4.08 3.60 -3.09
C CYS A 197 4.37 3.96 -1.63
N VAL A 198 4.52 2.95 -0.77
CA VAL A 198 4.84 3.10 0.65
C VAL A 198 6.24 3.68 0.83
N LEU A 199 7.23 3.12 0.13
CA LEU A 199 8.61 3.59 0.19
C LEU A 199 8.75 5.04 -0.29
N ASP A 200 8.05 5.44 -1.36
CA ASP A 200 8.04 6.84 -1.79
C ASP A 200 7.39 7.75 -0.73
N GLY A 201 6.28 7.31 -0.14
CA GLY A 201 5.64 8.01 0.98
C GLY A 201 6.59 8.18 2.17
N LEU A 202 7.22 7.10 2.62
CA LEU A 202 8.24 7.11 3.67
C LEU A 202 9.42 8.03 3.35
N TYR A 203 9.91 7.99 2.11
CA TYR A 203 11.01 8.85 1.66
C TYR A 203 10.61 10.33 1.72
N ASP A 204 9.41 10.67 1.29
CA ASP A 204 8.93 12.05 1.28
C ASP A 204 8.58 12.55 2.68
N MET A 205 8.27 11.67 3.64
CA MET A 205 8.06 12.04 5.04
C MET A 205 9.34 12.46 5.76
N ARG A 206 10.54 12.18 5.23
CA ARG A 206 11.83 12.48 5.89
C ARG A 206 11.98 13.93 6.38
N PRO A 207 11.57 14.98 5.66
CA PRO A 207 11.72 16.37 6.11
C PRO A 207 10.78 16.76 7.26
N ILE A 208 9.72 15.98 7.52
CA ILE A 208 8.66 16.33 8.49
C ILE A 208 8.46 15.29 9.59
N ALA A 209 9.10 14.12 9.47
CA ALA A 209 9.18 13.13 10.52
C ALA A 209 10.23 13.53 11.57
N GLU A 210 10.13 12.93 12.76
CA GLU A 210 11.21 13.03 13.74
C GLU A 210 12.52 12.52 13.11
N PRO A 211 13.68 13.18 13.37
CA PRO A 211 14.94 12.83 12.73
C PRO A 211 15.27 11.34 12.83
N GLY A 212 15.51 10.71 11.68
CA GLY A 212 15.88 9.30 11.59
C GLY A 212 14.70 8.30 11.60
N HIS A 213 13.49 8.69 12.00
CA HIS A 213 12.36 7.75 12.06
C HIS A 213 11.95 7.22 10.68
N ALA A 214 11.79 8.12 9.70
CA ALA A 214 11.48 7.71 8.33
C ALA A 214 12.61 6.83 7.72
N ASP A 215 13.87 7.16 8.00
CA ASP A 215 15.02 6.38 7.53
C ASP A 215 15.11 4.99 8.19
N GLN A 216 14.72 4.87 9.47
CA GLN A 216 14.62 3.60 10.17
C GLN A 216 13.50 2.73 9.57
N ALA A 217 12.33 3.31 9.31
CA ALA A 217 11.21 2.62 8.66
C ALA A 217 11.63 2.12 7.26
N LEU A 218 12.18 2.99 6.42
CA LEU A 218 12.71 2.61 5.10
C LEU A 218 13.69 1.44 5.17
N SER A 219 14.65 1.48 6.09
CA SER A 219 15.60 0.37 6.28
C SER A 219 14.94 -0.89 6.82
N GLY A 220 13.88 -0.78 7.62
CA GLY A 220 13.07 -1.93 8.07
C GLY A 220 12.37 -2.62 6.91
N HIS A 221 11.75 -1.83 6.03
CA HIS A 221 11.04 -2.31 4.85
C HIS A 221 11.97 -2.96 3.83
N LEU A 222 13.04 -2.28 3.42
CA LEU A 222 13.97 -2.81 2.41
C LEU A 222 14.63 -4.13 2.87
N ARG A 223 14.93 -4.28 4.17
CA ARG A 223 15.48 -5.55 4.73
C ARG A 223 14.55 -6.75 4.60
N GLN A 224 13.26 -6.56 4.32
CA GLN A 224 12.36 -7.68 4.02
C GLN A 224 12.64 -8.30 2.64
N TYR A 225 13.19 -7.51 1.72
CA TYR A 225 13.30 -7.85 0.30
C TYR A 225 14.72 -8.07 -0.20
N PHE A 226 15.72 -7.82 0.64
CA PHE A 226 17.12 -8.03 0.33
C PHE A 226 17.75 -9.05 1.27
N ASP A 227 18.61 -9.92 0.73
CA ASP A 227 19.55 -10.69 1.55
C ASP A 227 20.76 -9.86 1.99
N ASP A 228 21.65 -10.50 2.74
CA ASP A 228 22.82 -9.83 3.33
C ASP A 228 23.81 -9.37 2.24
N GLU A 229 23.71 -9.96 1.03
CA GLU A 229 24.45 -9.58 -0.17
C GLU A 229 23.72 -8.53 -1.04
N GLY A 230 22.54 -8.07 -0.62
CA GLY A 230 21.75 -7.07 -1.36
C GLY A 230 20.98 -7.63 -2.56
N LYS A 231 20.82 -8.96 -2.67
CA LYS A 231 20.04 -9.58 -3.75
C LYS A 231 18.56 -9.63 -3.39
N LEU A 232 17.73 -9.47 -4.42
CA LEU A 232 16.27 -9.52 -4.28
C LEU A 232 15.79 -10.89 -3.80
N ARG A 233 14.86 -10.86 -2.83
CA ARG A 233 14.16 -12.03 -2.31
C ARG A 233 12.72 -11.66 -1.96
N TYR A 234 11.79 -12.04 -2.82
CA TYR A 234 10.39 -11.63 -2.72
C TYR A 234 9.48 -12.56 -3.53
N GLU A 235 8.17 -12.35 -3.37
CA GLU A 235 7.11 -12.99 -4.12
C GLU A 235 6.50 -12.00 -5.13
N ASP A 236 6.24 -12.44 -6.35
CA ASP A 236 5.55 -11.62 -7.37
C ASP A 236 4.07 -11.38 -6.99
N LEU A 237 3.34 -10.61 -7.81
CA LEU A 237 1.92 -10.30 -7.55
C LEU A 237 0.98 -11.52 -7.58
N MET A 238 1.47 -12.71 -7.94
CA MET A 238 0.74 -13.97 -7.87
C MET A 238 1.16 -14.82 -6.66
N GLY A 239 2.00 -14.27 -5.77
CA GLY A 239 2.55 -14.96 -4.61
C GLY A 239 3.65 -15.97 -4.94
N ARG A 240 4.23 -15.93 -6.15
CA ARG A 240 5.26 -16.88 -6.58
C ARG A 240 6.65 -16.34 -6.30
N PRO A 241 7.60 -17.17 -5.82
CA PRO A 241 8.98 -16.72 -5.61
C PRO A 241 9.62 -16.11 -6.88
N ALA A 242 10.22 -14.94 -6.71
CA ALA A 242 10.92 -14.18 -7.75
C ALA A 242 12.35 -13.80 -7.33
N ASP A 243 12.96 -14.62 -6.47
CA ASP A 243 14.31 -14.42 -5.95
C ASP A 243 15.34 -14.16 -7.07
N GLY A 244 16.18 -13.15 -6.88
CA GLY A 244 17.25 -12.79 -7.81
C GLY A 244 16.79 -12.27 -9.18
N ARG A 245 15.51 -11.90 -9.38
CA ARG A 245 15.02 -11.36 -10.66
C ARG A 245 13.88 -10.36 -10.52
N PHE A 246 13.66 -9.55 -11.53
CA PHE A 246 12.45 -8.75 -11.69
C PHE A 246 11.37 -9.56 -12.43
N SER A 247 10.13 -9.54 -11.95
CA SER A 247 8.99 -10.26 -12.52
C SER A 247 8.29 -9.49 -13.64
N GLY A 248 8.41 -8.17 -13.67
CA GLY A 248 7.75 -7.27 -14.63
C GLY A 248 7.94 -5.80 -14.26
N MET A 249 7.31 -4.89 -15.01
CA MET A 249 7.31 -3.45 -14.69
C MET A 249 6.78 -3.14 -13.28
N GLU A 250 5.89 -3.97 -12.76
CA GLU A 250 5.31 -3.83 -11.42
C GLU A 250 6.38 -3.90 -10.33
N SER A 251 7.47 -4.64 -10.58
CA SER A 251 8.55 -4.89 -9.62
C SER A 251 9.64 -3.79 -9.57
N THR A 252 9.55 -2.75 -10.39
CA THR A 252 10.65 -1.78 -10.58
C THR A 252 10.53 -0.53 -9.73
N LEU A 253 9.33 -0.19 -9.25
CA LEU A 253 9.09 1.03 -8.45
C LEU A 253 9.92 1.13 -7.15
N PRO A 254 10.06 0.08 -6.32
CA PRO A 254 10.83 0.16 -5.07
C PRO A 254 12.28 0.63 -5.28
N VAL A 255 12.87 0.32 -6.43
CA VAL A 255 14.26 0.66 -6.75
C VAL A 255 14.47 2.16 -6.92
N ALA A 256 13.42 2.96 -7.18
CA ALA A 256 13.54 4.41 -7.14
C ALA A 256 14.04 4.90 -5.76
N VAL A 257 13.47 4.39 -4.67
CA VAL A 257 13.88 4.79 -3.32
C VAL A 257 15.24 4.20 -2.96
N VAL A 258 15.54 2.98 -3.40
CA VAL A 258 16.89 2.40 -3.27
C VAL A 258 17.90 3.32 -3.95
N ALA A 259 17.70 3.68 -5.21
CA ALA A 259 18.61 4.55 -5.97
C ALA A 259 18.74 5.96 -5.37
N LYS A 260 17.68 6.51 -4.75
CA LYS A 260 17.78 7.79 -4.03
C LYS A 260 18.70 7.73 -2.82
N ARG A 261 18.71 6.60 -2.09
CA ARG A 261 19.47 6.42 -0.84
C ARG A 261 20.87 5.86 -1.09
N GLN A 262 20.98 4.90 -1.98
CA GLN A 262 22.17 4.13 -2.31
C GLN A 262 22.20 3.88 -3.81
N PRO A 263 22.65 4.87 -4.62
CA PRO A 263 22.74 4.71 -6.06
C PRO A 263 23.55 3.47 -6.46
N ASP A 264 24.61 3.15 -5.70
CA ASP A 264 25.53 2.00 -5.85
C ASP A 264 25.02 0.65 -5.33
N HIS A 265 23.75 0.55 -4.96
CA HIS A 265 23.20 -0.73 -4.55
C HIS A 265 23.13 -1.72 -5.74
N PRO A 266 23.53 -3.00 -5.58
CA PRO A 266 23.57 -3.99 -6.68
C PRO A 266 22.24 -4.17 -7.42
N VAL A 267 21.11 -4.01 -6.71
CA VAL A 267 19.77 -4.08 -7.32
C VAL A 267 19.53 -3.02 -8.41
N VAL A 268 20.22 -1.87 -8.33
CA VAL A 268 20.12 -0.81 -9.35
C VAL A 268 20.74 -1.29 -10.65
N ASP A 269 21.94 -1.87 -10.60
CA ASP A 269 22.60 -2.44 -11.78
C ASP A 269 21.82 -3.63 -12.35
N GLN A 270 21.26 -4.46 -11.46
CA GLN A 270 20.37 -5.55 -11.83
C GLN A 270 19.12 -5.04 -12.59
N LEU A 271 18.53 -3.92 -12.15
CA LEU A 271 17.36 -3.33 -12.80
C LEU A 271 17.70 -2.73 -14.16
N ILE A 272 18.83 -2.02 -14.27
CA ILE A 272 19.30 -1.48 -15.55
C ILE A 272 19.52 -2.62 -16.55
N SER A 273 20.21 -3.69 -16.12
CA SER A 273 20.43 -4.88 -16.94
C SER A 273 19.12 -5.55 -17.36
N TYR A 274 18.13 -5.59 -16.46
CA TYR A 274 16.80 -6.11 -16.77
C TYR A 274 16.11 -5.27 -17.86
N TRP A 275 16.15 -3.95 -17.78
CA TRP A 275 15.58 -3.08 -18.80
C TRP A 275 16.30 -3.22 -20.15
N ASP A 276 17.63 -3.24 -20.16
CA ASP A 276 18.42 -3.41 -21.39
C ASP A 276 18.08 -4.72 -22.11
N ALA A 277 17.87 -5.80 -21.35
CA ALA A 277 17.53 -7.10 -21.90
C ALA A 277 16.06 -7.23 -22.35
N ASN A 278 15.15 -6.40 -21.83
CA ASN A 278 13.72 -6.62 -22.01
C ASN A 278 12.98 -5.48 -22.71
N LEU A 279 13.53 -4.29 -22.87
CA LEU A 279 12.83 -3.19 -23.55
C LEU A 279 12.73 -3.39 -25.06
N SER A 280 11.55 -3.12 -25.61
CA SER A 280 11.34 -3.09 -27.05
C SER A 280 11.53 -1.68 -27.60
N ALA A 281 12.44 -1.55 -28.57
CA ALA A 281 12.61 -0.33 -29.35
C ALA A 281 11.35 0.03 -30.15
N GLU A 282 10.53 -0.94 -30.54
CA GLU A 282 9.28 -0.71 -31.26
C GLU A 282 8.14 -0.31 -30.32
N LYS A 283 7.87 -1.12 -29.28
CA LYS A 283 6.73 -0.90 -28.37
C LYS A 283 6.92 0.28 -27.42
N GLY A 284 8.16 0.64 -27.10
CA GLY A 284 8.44 1.67 -26.11
C GLY A 284 8.17 1.27 -24.66
N THR A 285 7.94 -0.02 -24.41
CA THR A 285 7.81 -0.63 -23.09
C THR A 285 8.54 -1.99 -23.08
N LEU A 286 8.40 -2.78 -22.02
CA LEU A 286 8.94 -4.14 -21.95
C LEU A 286 8.35 -5.02 -23.06
N SER A 287 9.20 -5.78 -23.73
CA SER A 287 8.89 -6.63 -24.88
C SER A 287 7.83 -7.69 -24.57
N ARG A 288 7.84 -8.21 -23.34
CA ARG A 288 6.91 -9.24 -22.83
C ARG A 288 5.54 -8.69 -22.42
N GLU A 289 5.37 -7.38 -22.36
CA GLU A 289 4.06 -6.80 -22.06
C GLU A 289 3.14 -6.89 -23.28
N SER A 290 1.89 -7.29 -23.02
CA SER A 290 0.81 -7.38 -24.03
C SER A 290 -0.07 -6.13 -24.08
N ALA A 291 0.25 -5.12 -23.28
CA ALA A 291 -0.48 -3.86 -23.20
C ALA A 291 0.42 -2.72 -22.72
N ILE A 292 0.10 -1.50 -23.14
CA ILE A 292 0.61 -0.28 -22.54
C ILE A 292 -0.35 0.11 -21.42
N THR A 293 0.18 0.35 -20.22
CA THR A 293 -0.62 0.69 -19.03
C THR A 293 -0.24 2.04 -18.46
N ALA A 294 -1.21 2.72 -17.83
CA ALA A 294 -0.98 3.97 -17.10
C ALA A 294 0.02 3.78 -15.96
N GLU A 295 0.00 2.59 -15.33
CA GLU A 295 0.88 2.22 -14.24
C GLU A 295 2.37 2.41 -14.56
N GLY A 296 2.79 2.05 -15.77
CA GLY A 296 4.19 2.18 -16.17
C GLY A 296 4.73 3.62 -16.23
N ALA A 297 3.88 4.65 -16.22
CA ALA A 297 4.36 6.02 -16.05
C ALA A 297 5.03 6.19 -14.68
N TYR A 298 4.45 5.58 -13.65
CA TYR A 298 4.96 5.63 -12.29
C TYR A 298 5.95 4.50 -12.00
N THR A 299 5.71 3.27 -12.48
CA THR A 299 6.57 2.13 -12.15
C THR A 299 7.81 2.02 -13.02
N MET A 300 7.82 2.58 -14.23
CA MET A 300 8.98 2.54 -15.14
C MET A 300 9.59 3.93 -15.38
N GLY A 301 8.80 4.88 -15.88
CA GLY A 301 9.30 6.21 -16.26
C GLY A 301 9.97 6.95 -15.10
N TYR A 302 9.29 6.96 -13.95
CA TYR A 302 9.82 7.63 -12.77
C TYR A 302 11.10 6.98 -12.20
N PRO A 303 11.20 5.64 -11.97
CA PRO A 303 12.44 5.03 -11.54
C PRO A 303 13.60 5.24 -12.51
N MET A 304 13.35 5.20 -13.83
CA MET A 304 14.36 5.53 -14.84
C MET A 304 14.88 6.96 -14.65
N ALA A 305 14.00 7.95 -14.44
CA ALA A 305 14.40 9.34 -14.22
C ALA A 305 15.20 9.53 -12.92
N VAL A 306 14.81 8.83 -11.84
CA VAL A 306 15.56 8.84 -10.58
C VAL A 306 16.97 8.28 -10.80
N ILE A 307 17.09 7.08 -11.38
CA ILE A 307 18.39 6.43 -11.60
C ILE A 307 19.23 7.27 -12.55
N ALA A 308 18.64 7.81 -13.63
CA ALA A 308 19.32 8.73 -14.54
C ALA A 308 19.93 9.92 -13.79
N SER A 309 19.16 10.59 -12.94
CA SER A 309 19.63 11.72 -12.14
C SER A 309 20.72 11.31 -11.15
N LYS A 310 20.55 10.19 -10.44
CA LYS A 310 21.51 9.72 -9.43
C LYS A 310 22.79 9.13 -10.00
N ARG A 311 22.75 8.62 -11.24
CA ARG A 311 23.88 7.98 -11.94
C ARG A 311 24.45 8.80 -13.09
N GLN A 312 23.89 9.97 -13.37
CA GLN A 312 24.24 10.77 -14.54
C GLN A 312 24.13 9.94 -15.84
N ASN A 313 23.10 9.09 -15.93
CA ASN A 313 22.86 8.22 -17.07
C ASN A 313 21.86 8.86 -18.04
N GLU A 314 22.37 9.47 -19.11
CA GLU A 314 21.55 10.16 -20.10
C GLU A 314 20.63 9.22 -20.90
N GLN A 315 21.05 7.98 -21.16
CA GLN A 315 20.23 7.00 -21.87
C GLN A 315 18.94 6.71 -21.07
N LEU A 316 19.07 6.51 -19.75
CA LEU A 316 17.92 6.32 -18.87
C LEU A 316 17.04 7.58 -18.80
N ALA A 317 17.62 8.78 -18.85
CA ALA A 317 16.84 10.02 -18.89
C ALA A 317 15.96 10.09 -20.17
N ARG A 318 16.55 9.77 -21.33
CA ARG A 318 15.83 9.71 -22.61
C ARG A 318 14.77 8.62 -22.60
N MET A 319 15.06 7.48 -21.98
CA MET A 319 14.09 6.40 -21.81
C MET A 319 12.92 6.81 -20.90
N ALA A 320 13.18 7.53 -19.80
CA ALA A 320 12.14 8.05 -18.92
C ALA A 320 11.19 9.00 -19.68
N VAL A 321 11.74 9.89 -20.50
CA VAL A 321 10.93 10.76 -21.38
C VAL A 321 10.09 9.91 -22.34
N ARG A 322 10.70 8.91 -22.97
CA ARG A 322 9.99 8.01 -23.89
C ARG A 322 8.84 7.26 -23.19
N GLN A 323 9.04 6.78 -21.97
CA GLN A 323 8.01 6.11 -21.17
C GLN A 323 6.80 7.03 -20.92
N ALA A 324 7.05 8.33 -20.68
CA ALA A 324 5.99 9.32 -20.51
C ALA A 324 5.22 9.58 -21.81
N LEU A 325 5.93 9.87 -22.91
CA LEU A 325 5.31 10.25 -24.18
C LEU A 325 4.55 9.10 -24.84
N VAL A 326 5.08 7.87 -24.81
CA VAL A 326 4.36 6.72 -25.39
C VAL A 326 3.02 6.48 -24.68
N ARG A 327 2.95 6.73 -23.37
CA ARG A 327 1.70 6.59 -22.60
C ARG A 327 0.75 7.74 -22.86
N ARG A 328 1.24 8.97 -23.02
CA ARG A 328 0.41 10.09 -23.53
C ARG A 328 -0.23 9.71 -24.86
N ASP A 329 0.56 9.30 -25.83
CA ASP A 329 0.10 9.08 -27.19
C ASP A 329 -0.86 7.89 -27.32
N LYS A 330 -0.74 6.89 -26.44
CA LYS A 330 -1.53 5.66 -26.51
C LYS A 330 -2.72 5.64 -25.58
N LEU A 331 -2.59 6.21 -24.38
CA LEU A 331 -3.61 6.11 -23.33
C LEU A 331 -4.61 7.26 -23.32
N THR A 332 -4.30 8.37 -23.99
CA THR A 332 -5.17 9.55 -23.98
C THR A 332 -6.01 9.62 -25.25
N ASP A 333 -7.26 10.06 -25.11
CA ASP A 333 -8.15 10.40 -26.22
C ASP A 333 -9.03 11.57 -25.82
N GLY A 334 -8.73 12.77 -26.34
CA GLY A 334 -9.38 14.00 -25.91
C GLY A 334 -9.27 14.20 -24.39
N ARG A 335 -10.41 14.20 -23.69
CA ARG A 335 -10.49 14.35 -22.23
C ARG A 335 -10.44 13.02 -21.46
N ASP A 336 -10.31 11.89 -22.16
CA ASP A 336 -10.30 10.59 -21.52
C ASP A 336 -8.89 10.04 -21.36
N LEU A 337 -8.70 9.32 -20.27
CA LEU A 337 -7.51 8.54 -19.98
C LEU A 337 -7.91 7.08 -19.83
N TYR A 338 -7.32 6.21 -20.64
CA TYR A 338 -7.51 4.77 -20.55
C TYR A 338 -6.38 4.17 -19.70
N GLY A 339 -6.72 3.29 -18.76
CA GLY A 339 -5.71 2.65 -17.91
C GLY A 339 -4.86 1.62 -18.64
N ILE A 340 -5.41 0.99 -19.67
CA ILE A 340 -4.80 -0.13 -20.39
C ILE A 340 -5.17 -0.01 -21.87
N VAL A 341 -4.18 -0.16 -22.74
CA VAL A 341 -4.35 -0.32 -24.18
C VAL A 341 -3.58 -1.54 -24.63
N ARG A 342 -4.31 -2.58 -25.08
CA ARG A 342 -3.73 -3.84 -25.56
C ARG A 342 -3.06 -3.66 -26.91
N GLU A 343 -2.21 -4.61 -27.29
CA GLU A 343 -1.61 -4.68 -28.63
C GLU A 343 -2.64 -4.68 -29.76
N SER A 344 -3.83 -5.25 -29.52
CA SER A 344 -4.96 -5.22 -30.46
C SER A 344 -5.56 -3.81 -30.68
N GLY A 345 -5.14 -2.81 -29.91
CA GLY A 345 -5.73 -1.48 -29.87
C GLY A 345 -6.95 -1.36 -28.95
N GLN A 346 -7.40 -2.45 -28.32
CA GLN A 346 -8.49 -2.42 -27.35
C GLN A 346 -8.11 -1.55 -26.15
N ARG A 347 -9.00 -0.61 -25.80
CA ARG A 347 -8.84 0.31 -24.68
C ARG A 347 -9.75 -0.08 -23.52
N GLU A 348 -9.21 -0.07 -22.30
CA GLU A 348 -9.91 -0.49 -21.08
C GLU A 348 -9.71 0.51 -19.93
N MET A 349 -10.51 0.37 -18.87
CA MET A 349 -10.41 1.20 -17.66
C MET A 349 -10.48 2.71 -17.96
N ARG A 350 -11.38 3.12 -18.86
CA ARG A 350 -11.62 4.52 -19.22
C ARG A 350 -11.91 5.32 -17.96
N ASN A 351 -11.11 6.35 -17.71
CA ASN A 351 -11.18 7.27 -16.59
C ASN A 351 -11.12 6.64 -15.18
N TRP A 352 -10.53 5.45 -15.05
CA TRP A 352 -10.30 4.84 -13.74
C TRP A 352 -9.35 5.69 -12.89
N ALA A 353 -9.71 5.98 -11.64
CA ALA A 353 -8.99 6.90 -10.75
C ALA A 353 -7.54 6.50 -10.51
N ARG A 354 -7.27 5.19 -10.43
CA ARG A 354 -5.89 4.70 -10.28
C ARG A 354 -5.06 4.90 -11.54
N SER A 355 -5.67 4.88 -12.73
CA SER A 355 -4.98 5.28 -13.97
C SER A 355 -4.49 6.72 -13.87
N TYR A 356 -5.32 7.64 -13.36
CA TYR A 356 -4.91 9.02 -13.14
C TYR A 356 -3.80 9.14 -12.10
N THR A 357 -3.90 8.39 -10.99
CA THR A 357 -2.82 8.34 -10.00
C THR A 357 -1.50 7.96 -10.65
N TRP A 358 -1.44 6.81 -11.31
CA TRP A 358 -0.19 6.34 -11.90
C TRP A 358 0.32 7.26 -13.00
N TYR A 359 -0.58 7.73 -13.85
CA TYR A 359 -0.22 8.57 -14.97
C TYR A 359 0.24 9.95 -14.49
N MET A 360 -0.57 10.66 -13.73
CA MET A 360 -0.25 12.02 -13.26
C MET A 360 0.95 12.02 -12.31
N LEU A 361 0.94 11.18 -11.28
CA LEU A 361 2.02 11.13 -10.29
C LEU A 361 3.33 10.65 -10.92
N GLY A 362 3.25 9.66 -11.82
CA GLY A 362 4.40 9.18 -12.58
C GLY A 362 5.00 10.26 -13.47
N LEU A 363 4.18 11.01 -14.22
CA LEU A 363 4.64 12.13 -15.05
C LEU A 363 5.24 13.25 -14.20
N VAL A 364 4.56 13.69 -13.14
CA VAL A 364 5.04 14.77 -12.25
C VAL A 364 6.37 14.39 -11.62
N ARG A 365 6.49 13.19 -11.06
CA ARG A 365 7.75 12.74 -10.45
C ARG A 365 8.87 12.58 -11.47
N THR A 366 8.57 12.05 -12.66
CA THR A 366 9.52 11.97 -13.78
C THR A 366 10.05 13.37 -14.13
N TRP A 367 9.13 14.32 -14.35
CA TRP A 367 9.48 15.70 -14.69
C TRP A 367 10.31 16.37 -13.59
N ILE A 368 9.95 16.22 -12.31
CA ILE A 368 10.72 16.77 -11.18
C ILE A 368 12.16 16.27 -11.21
N GLN A 369 12.38 14.96 -11.41
CA GLN A 369 13.72 14.38 -11.42
C GLN A 369 14.55 14.87 -12.62
N LEU A 370 13.94 14.96 -13.80
CA LEU A 370 14.62 15.44 -15.01
C LEU A 370 14.95 16.94 -14.91
N ARG A 371 14.02 17.77 -14.43
CA ARG A 371 14.22 19.22 -14.28
C ARG A 371 15.20 19.60 -13.19
N ALA A 372 15.32 18.80 -12.13
CA ALA A 372 16.32 19.01 -11.10
C ALA A 372 17.77 18.86 -11.63
N SER A 373 17.95 18.12 -12.73
CA SER A 373 19.24 17.98 -13.41
C SER A 373 19.41 19.01 -14.52
N ARG A 374 20.43 19.87 -14.43
CA ARG A 374 20.76 20.84 -15.50
C ARG A 374 21.01 20.16 -16.85
N GLN A 375 21.53 18.94 -16.86
CA GLN A 375 21.78 18.18 -18.09
C GLN A 375 20.47 17.71 -18.75
N TYR A 376 19.46 17.38 -17.95
CA TYR A 376 18.24 16.74 -18.45
C TYR A 376 17.04 17.68 -18.57
N ALA A 377 17.13 18.86 -17.96
CA ALA A 377 16.05 19.84 -17.91
C ALA A 377 15.55 20.30 -19.30
N GLU A 378 16.42 20.27 -20.31
CA GLU A 378 16.13 20.66 -21.69
C GLU A 378 16.20 19.48 -22.68
N LEU A 379 16.08 18.23 -22.19
CA LEU A 379 15.97 17.09 -23.11
C LEU A 379 14.72 17.21 -23.98
N PRO A 380 14.79 16.86 -25.28
CA PRO A 380 13.61 16.78 -26.14
C PRO A 380 12.53 15.90 -25.51
N GLY A 381 11.28 16.37 -25.46
CA GLY A 381 10.17 15.67 -24.83
C GLY A 381 9.84 16.15 -23.40
N VAL A 382 10.73 16.85 -22.70
CA VAL A 382 10.47 17.31 -21.32
C VAL A 382 9.39 18.39 -21.26
N ARG A 383 9.33 19.28 -22.26
CA ARG A 383 8.28 20.31 -22.34
C ARG A 383 6.92 19.69 -22.63
N GLU A 384 6.89 18.68 -23.48
CA GLU A 384 5.71 17.92 -23.84
C GLU A 384 5.15 17.14 -22.64
N ILE A 385 6.01 16.68 -21.72
CA ILE A 385 5.58 16.11 -20.43
C ILE A 385 4.92 17.19 -19.57
N GLU A 386 5.51 18.39 -19.50
CA GLU A 386 4.94 19.51 -18.74
C GLU A 386 3.56 19.94 -19.26
N GLU A 387 3.42 20.07 -20.59
CA GLU A 387 2.14 20.37 -21.23
C GLU A 387 1.09 19.30 -20.92
N GLU A 388 1.49 18.02 -20.98
CA GLU A 388 0.59 16.92 -20.66
C GLU A 388 0.17 16.93 -19.18
N ILE A 389 1.09 17.20 -18.25
CA ILE A 389 0.76 17.32 -16.83
C ILE A 389 -0.28 18.41 -16.59
N LYS A 390 -0.14 19.58 -17.23
CA LYS A 390 -1.13 20.67 -17.13
C LYS A 390 -2.48 20.23 -17.66
N ARG A 391 -2.51 19.69 -18.87
CA ARG A 391 -3.73 19.21 -19.54
C ARG A 391 -4.47 18.14 -18.71
N ILE A 392 -3.77 17.09 -18.28
CA ILE A 392 -4.41 16.00 -17.54
C ILE A 392 -4.85 16.43 -16.14
N SER A 393 -4.14 17.38 -15.52
CA SER A 393 -4.54 17.97 -14.24
C SER A 393 -5.87 18.73 -14.37
N GLU A 394 -6.05 19.52 -15.43
CA GLU A 394 -7.32 20.20 -15.71
C GLU A 394 -8.48 19.21 -15.91
N VAL A 395 -8.22 18.08 -16.59
CA VAL A 395 -9.20 17.02 -16.78
C VAL A 395 -9.59 16.37 -15.44
N ALA A 396 -8.62 16.03 -14.60
CA ALA A 396 -8.88 15.44 -13.30
C ALA A 396 -9.68 16.43 -12.41
N LEU A 397 -9.26 17.70 -12.36
CA LEU A 397 -9.93 18.74 -11.60
C LEU A 397 -11.38 18.97 -12.03
N SER A 398 -11.68 18.92 -13.33
CA SER A 398 -13.06 19.08 -13.83
C SER A 398 -14.00 17.93 -13.44
N ARG A 399 -13.46 16.82 -12.92
CA ARG A 399 -14.21 15.60 -12.55
C ARG A 399 -14.14 15.33 -11.04
N ARG A 400 -13.66 16.29 -10.25
CA ARG A 400 -13.66 16.24 -8.78
C ARG A 400 -15.08 16.34 -8.26
N GLU A 401 -15.43 15.51 -7.29
CA GLU A 401 -16.73 15.57 -6.64
C GLU A 401 -16.82 16.70 -5.61
N ALA A 402 -18.05 17.08 -5.22
CA ALA A 402 -18.31 18.11 -4.23
C ALA A 402 -17.67 17.82 -2.85
N GLY A 403 -17.49 16.54 -2.50
CA GLY A 403 -16.81 16.11 -1.27
C GLY A 403 -15.29 16.30 -1.27
N GLY A 404 -14.73 16.80 -2.38
CA GLY A 404 -13.32 17.13 -2.53
C GLY A 404 -12.44 15.98 -3.02
N LEU A 405 -13.04 14.82 -3.30
CA LEU A 405 -12.37 13.58 -3.73
C LEU A 405 -12.88 13.15 -5.12
N TRP A 406 -12.41 12.00 -5.60
CA TRP A 406 -12.80 11.41 -6.88
C TRP A 406 -13.42 10.03 -6.67
N SER A 407 -14.42 9.71 -7.49
CA SER A 407 -14.99 8.36 -7.61
C SER A 407 -13.98 7.40 -8.25
N CYS A 408 -14.21 6.09 -8.10
CA CYS A 408 -13.36 5.05 -8.70
C CYS A 408 -13.21 5.22 -10.22
N PHE A 409 -14.24 5.74 -10.88
CA PHE A 409 -14.18 6.21 -12.26
C PHE A 409 -14.57 7.69 -12.29
N LEU A 410 -13.66 8.53 -12.79
CA LEU A 410 -13.82 9.98 -12.71
C LEU A 410 -15.01 10.47 -13.53
N GLY A 411 -15.91 11.20 -12.89
CA GLY A 411 -17.16 11.68 -13.48
C GLY A 411 -18.32 10.69 -13.36
N GLU A 412 -18.14 9.58 -12.64
CA GLU A 412 -19.13 8.50 -12.44
C GLU A 412 -19.32 8.25 -10.93
N PRO A 413 -20.03 9.15 -10.22
CA PRO A 413 -20.17 9.12 -8.76
C PRO A 413 -20.82 7.83 -8.24
N GLU A 414 -21.62 7.15 -9.07
CA GLU A 414 -22.22 5.86 -8.74
C GLU A 414 -21.19 4.75 -8.48
N THR A 415 -19.94 4.92 -8.95
CA THR A 415 -18.85 3.99 -8.66
C THR A 415 -18.27 4.15 -7.26
N GLY A 416 -18.68 5.21 -6.54
CA GLY A 416 -18.29 5.53 -5.17
C GLY A 416 -16.87 6.09 -5.05
N ILE A 417 -16.63 6.86 -3.99
CA ILE A 417 -15.31 7.43 -3.67
C ILE A 417 -14.23 6.34 -3.63
N GLU A 418 -13.05 6.67 -4.14
CA GLU A 418 -11.89 5.80 -4.14
C GLU A 418 -10.67 6.56 -3.62
N THR A 419 -10.19 6.15 -2.45
CA THR A 419 -9.24 6.96 -1.66
C THR A 419 -7.80 6.84 -2.16
N SER A 420 -7.39 5.71 -2.77
CA SER A 420 -6.02 5.60 -3.31
C SER A 420 -5.84 6.48 -4.55
N GLY A 421 -6.81 6.44 -5.46
CA GLY A 421 -6.92 7.29 -6.64
C GLY A 421 -6.97 8.76 -6.27
N SER A 422 -7.78 9.11 -5.27
CA SER A 422 -7.87 10.49 -4.78
C SER A 422 -6.56 10.96 -4.15
N ALA A 423 -5.90 10.13 -3.34
CA ALA A 423 -4.63 10.44 -2.71
C ALA A 423 -3.52 10.66 -3.74
N GLY A 424 -3.43 9.79 -4.75
CA GLY A 424 -2.41 9.90 -5.79
C GLY A 424 -2.61 11.08 -6.74
N ILE A 425 -3.86 11.37 -7.14
CA ILE A 425 -4.19 12.58 -7.92
C ILE A 425 -3.81 13.84 -7.12
N ALA A 426 -4.25 13.92 -5.87
CA ALA A 426 -3.96 15.07 -5.02
C ALA A 426 -2.44 15.22 -4.75
N ALA A 427 -1.71 14.12 -4.56
CA ALA A 427 -0.25 14.15 -4.43
C ALA A 427 0.41 14.75 -5.68
N ALA A 428 -0.02 14.35 -6.89
CA ALA A 428 0.49 14.89 -8.14
C ALA A 428 0.20 16.40 -8.27
N LEU A 429 -1.00 16.84 -7.88
CA LEU A 429 -1.38 18.27 -7.87
C LEU A 429 -0.52 19.08 -6.88
N ALA A 430 -0.34 18.59 -5.65
CA ALA A 430 0.47 19.25 -4.64
C ALA A 430 1.94 19.37 -5.07
N LEU A 431 2.52 18.26 -5.55
CA LEU A 431 3.91 18.23 -6.03
C LEU A 431 4.09 19.14 -7.25
N GLY A 432 3.20 19.06 -8.24
CA GLY A 432 3.25 19.93 -9.42
C GLY A 432 3.19 21.41 -9.04
N ALA A 433 2.33 21.79 -8.10
CA ALA A 433 2.23 23.18 -7.65
C ALA A 433 3.48 23.65 -6.88
N ARG A 434 4.04 22.79 -6.00
CA ARG A 434 5.27 23.11 -5.26
C ARG A 434 6.47 23.36 -6.16
N HIS A 435 6.56 22.64 -7.26
CA HIS A 435 7.65 22.80 -8.22
C HIS A 435 7.35 23.83 -9.33
N GLY A 436 6.29 24.65 -9.17
CA GLY A 436 5.95 25.71 -10.10
C GLY A 436 5.37 25.25 -11.45
N LEU A 437 5.03 23.97 -11.57
CA LEU A 437 4.47 23.38 -12.78
C LEU A 437 2.95 23.62 -12.89
N LEU A 438 2.27 23.64 -11.75
CA LEU A 438 0.83 23.87 -11.63
C LEU A 438 0.56 25.15 -10.80
N PRO A 439 -0.58 25.81 -10.98
CA PRO A 439 -0.93 27.01 -10.21
C PRO A 439 -1.13 26.70 -8.72
N GLN A 440 -1.02 27.74 -7.88
CA GLN A 440 -1.25 27.65 -6.44
C GLN A 440 -2.63 27.04 -6.07
N ALA A 441 -3.66 27.30 -6.88
CA ALA A 441 -4.99 26.73 -6.70
C ALA A 441 -4.98 25.18 -6.68
N SER A 442 -4.08 24.54 -7.43
CA SER A 442 -3.92 23.08 -7.41
C SER A 442 -3.41 22.57 -6.05
N PHE A 443 -2.56 23.35 -5.38
CA PHE A 443 -2.08 23.05 -4.03
C PHE A 443 -3.20 23.17 -2.99
N ASP A 444 -4.04 24.21 -3.09
CA ASP A 444 -5.19 24.40 -2.20
C ASP A 444 -6.20 23.26 -2.33
N ILE A 445 -6.48 22.84 -3.57
CA ILE A 445 -7.35 21.68 -3.85
C ILE A 445 -6.75 20.38 -3.28
N ALA A 446 -5.44 20.18 -3.41
CA ALA A 446 -4.78 19.00 -2.83
C ALA A 446 -4.86 18.99 -1.30
N ARG A 447 -4.75 20.17 -0.65
CA ARG A 447 -4.92 20.32 0.80
C ARG A 447 -6.34 19.98 1.26
N GLU A 448 -7.36 20.43 0.53
CA GLU A 448 -8.76 20.05 0.80
C GLU A 448 -8.98 18.54 0.63
N ALA A 449 -8.38 17.94 -0.41
CA ALA A 449 -8.45 16.50 -0.62
C ALA A 449 -7.80 15.72 0.55
N LEU A 450 -6.67 16.21 1.09
CA LEU A 450 -6.05 15.62 2.28
C LEU A 450 -7.00 15.63 3.47
N GLN A 451 -7.63 16.77 3.77
CA GLN A 451 -8.62 16.89 4.85
C GLN A 451 -9.82 15.94 4.65
N ALA A 452 -10.20 15.70 3.38
CA ALA A 452 -11.25 14.75 3.06
C ALA A 452 -10.81 13.30 3.24
N LEU A 453 -9.57 12.95 2.90
CA LEU A 453 -8.98 11.62 3.09
C LEU A 453 -8.80 11.26 4.56
N GLU A 454 -8.50 12.22 5.44
CA GLU A 454 -8.36 11.97 6.89
C GLU A 454 -9.63 11.36 7.51
N ARG A 455 -10.81 11.63 6.95
CA ARG A 455 -12.09 11.02 7.38
C ARG A 455 -12.20 9.53 7.06
N TYR A 456 -11.40 9.04 6.12
CA TYR A 456 -11.33 7.63 5.73
C TYR A 456 -10.28 6.84 6.50
N LEU A 457 -9.54 7.48 7.41
CA LEU A 457 -8.66 6.75 8.33
C LEU A 457 -9.52 5.99 9.35
N THR A 458 -9.17 4.72 9.58
CA THR A 458 -9.63 3.98 10.75
C THR A 458 -9.16 4.69 12.02
N PRO A 459 -9.77 4.40 13.19
CA PRO A 459 -9.32 4.97 14.47
C PRO A 459 -7.82 4.83 14.73
N ASP A 460 -7.22 3.74 14.26
CA ASP A 460 -5.79 3.46 14.36
C ASP A 460 -4.97 3.84 13.12
N GLY A 461 -5.53 4.64 12.21
CA GLY A 461 -4.78 5.33 11.16
C GLY A 461 -4.55 4.57 9.86
N ILE A 462 -5.25 3.45 9.61
CA ILE A 462 -5.18 2.74 8.33
C ILE A 462 -6.17 3.38 7.34
N LEU A 463 -5.73 3.60 6.10
CA LEU A 463 -6.58 4.20 5.07
C LEU A 463 -7.60 3.18 4.55
N ALA A 464 -8.89 3.45 4.77
CA ALA A 464 -10.00 2.73 4.18
C ALA A 464 -10.46 3.37 2.87
N GLY A 465 -11.47 2.78 2.22
CA GLY A 465 -12.05 3.33 1.00
C GLY A 465 -11.17 3.13 -0.25
N VAL A 466 -10.15 2.28 -0.16
CA VAL A 466 -9.25 1.95 -1.27
C VAL A 466 -9.91 0.89 -2.14
N CYS A 467 -9.86 1.02 -3.46
CA CYS A 467 -10.38 -0.04 -4.32
C CYS A 467 -9.41 -1.23 -4.35
N GLN A 468 -9.96 -2.46 -4.34
CA GLN A 468 -9.16 -3.68 -4.38
C GLN A 468 -8.26 -3.74 -5.64
N HIS A 469 -7.19 -4.51 -5.59
CA HIS A 469 -6.40 -4.92 -6.74
C HIS A 469 -7.30 -5.39 -7.89
N ASN A 470 -6.96 -4.99 -9.12
CA ASN A 470 -7.84 -5.08 -10.28
C ASN A 470 -7.86 -6.46 -10.95
N CYS A 471 -7.22 -7.49 -10.39
CA CYS A 471 -7.26 -8.84 -10.95
C CYS A 471 -8.67 -9.46 -10.97
N GLY A 472 -9.59 -8.97 -10.13
CA GLY A 472 -11.02 -9.30 -10.20
C GLY A 472 -11.80 -8.56 -11.30
N GLY A 473 -11.11 -7.79 -12.15
CA GLY A 473 -11.66 -7.17 -13.34
C GLY A 473 -12.54 -5.94 -13.09
N LEU A 474 -13.14 -5.44 -14.17
CA LEU A 474 -13.88 -4.18 -14.19
C LEU A 474 -15.09 -4.17 -13.23
N GLN A 475 -15.80 -5.30 -13.10
CA GLN A 475 -16.97 -5.40 -12.22
C GLN A 475 -16.58 -5.17 -10.76
N LEU A 476 -15.47 -5.76 -10.30
CA LEU A 476 -14.97 -5.54 -8.94
C LEU A 476 -14.64 -4.07 -8.70
N GLN A 477 -13.98 -3.43 -9.67
CA GLN A 477 -13.58 -2.03 -9.56
C GLN A 477 -14.79 -1.09 -9.48
N ARG A 478 -15.82 -1.34 -10.29
CA ARG A 478 -17.03 -0.51 -10.36
C ARG A 478 -18.03 -0.79 -9.22
N GLY A 479 -18.03 -1.99 -8.66
CA GLY A 479 -19.05 -2.46 -7.72
C GLY A 479 -18.99 -1.90 -6.30
N GLY A 480 -18.22 -0.83 -6.04
CA GLY A 480 -18.15 -0.19 -4.72
C GLY A 480 -17.40 -0.98 -3.64
N TYR A 481 -16.83 -2.14 -3.94
CA TYR A 481 -16.01 -2.90 -2.97
C TYR A 481 -14.74 -2.11 -2.64
N ARG A 482 -14.50 -1.90 -1.34
CA ARG A 482 -13.37 -1.14 -0.80
C ARG A 482 -12.71 -1.89 0.34
N VAL A 483 -11.41 -1.68 0.48
CA VAL A 483 -10.53 -2.36 1.42
C VAL A 483 -9.74 -1.34 2.24
N LEU A 484 -9.08 -1.86 3.26
CA LEU A 484 -7.97 -1.18 3.93
C LEU A 484 -6.70 -1.45 3.14
N SER A 485 -5.89 -0.42 2.88
CA SER A 485 -4.63 -0.65 2.15
C SER A 485 -3.53 0.34 2.51
N GLN A 486 -2.38 -0.21 2.90
CA GLN A 486 -1.20 0.56 3.21
C GLN A 486 -0.54 1.13 1.93
N MET A 487 -0.77 0.55 0.76
CA MET A 487 -0.42 1.19 -0.52
C MET A 487 -1.12 2.56 -0.67
N GLY A 488 -2.41 2.63 -0.33
CA GLY A 488 -3.15 3.89 -0.27
C GLY A 488 -2.59 4.85 0.78
N MET A 489 -2.13 4.34 1.93
CA MET A 489 -1.41 5.15 2.93
C MET A 489 -0.11 5.72 2.36
N GLY A 490 0.65 4.96 1.58
CA GLY A 490 1.85 5.43 0.89
C GLY A 490 1.58 6.60 -0.07
N LEU A 491 0.49 6.52 -0.84
CA LEU A 491 0.05 7.64 -1.70
C LEU A 491 -0.39 8.87 -0.88
N MET A 492 -1.17 8.64 0.19
CA MET A 492 -1.59 9.72 1.09
C MET A 492 -0.41 10.36 1.81
N ALA A 493 0.65 9.60 2.11
CA ALA A 493 1.87 10.10 2.72
C ALA A 493 2.63 11.07 1.82
N GLN A 494 2.71 10.77 0.51
CA GLN A 494 3.32 11.68 -0.47
C GLN A 494 2.56 13.01 -0.51
N LEU A 495 1.23 12.96 -0.51
CA LEU A 495 0.39 14.15 -0.39
C LEU A 495 0.64 14.88 0.94
N TYR A 496 0.59 14.17 2.06
CA TYR A 496 0.78 14.72 3.40
C TYR A 496 2.13 15.45 3.50
N ALA A 497 3.20 14.83 3.03
CA ALA A 497 4.54 15.40 2.99
C ALA A 497 4.61 16.64 2.09
N ALA A 498 3.99 16.60 0.91
CA ALA A 498 3.93 17.76 0.03
C ALA A 498 3.19 18.95 0.69
N ILE A 499 2.11 18.70 1.42
CA ILE A 499 1.36 19.77 2.11
C ILE A 499 2.11 20.35 3.31
N HIS A 500 2.79 19.51 4.10
CA HIS A 500 3.37 19.91 5.39
C HIS A 500 4.86 20.24 5.37
N SER A 501 5.59 19.93 4.30
CA SER A 501 6.99 20.35 4.17
C SER A 501 7.10 21.86 3.95
N GLU A 502 8.07 22.50 4.61
CA GLU A 502 8.42 23.89 4.33
C GLU A 502 8.88 24.04 2.86
N ARG A 503 8.70 25.23 2.28
CA ARG A 503 9.05 25.50 0.87
C ARG A 503 10.54 25.68 0.66
#